data_AF-A0A8J3SNC7-F1
#
_entry.id   AF-A0A8J3SNC7-F1
#
_cell.length_a   1.000
_cell.length_b   1.000
_cell.length_c   1.000
_cell.angle_alpha   90.00
_cell.angle_beta   90.00
_cell.angle_gamma   90.00
#
_symmetry.space_group_name_H-M   'P 1'
#
loop_
_entity.id
_entity.type
_entity.pdbx_description
1 polymer ?
#
loop_
_entity_poly.entity_id
_entity_poly.type
_entity_poly.pdbx_seq_one_letter_code
_entity_poly.pdbx_strand_id
1 'polypeptide(L)'
;MVEVVVPPRSPLVGETVFPGMLRASDLGILAVRRRGRDRGNRPTELAEDDTLLLRGSWPAIESPADHRDILVVDSPDLVRHRAVPLGPGAASSSRSSGASEG
;
A
#
# COMPACT_ATOMS: atom_id res chain seq x y z
N MET A 1 -1.01 -1.81 6.82
CA MET A 1 0.25 -1.41 6.14
C MET A 1 -0.08 -1.29 4.68
N VAL A 2 0.42 -0.28 3.99
CA VAL A 2 0.08 0.02 2.60
C VAL A 2 1.34 0.27 1.80
N GLU A 3 1.38 -0.23 0.57
CA GLU A 3 2.42 0.08 -0.42
C GLU A 3 1.87 1.13 -1.39
N VAL A 4 2.63 2.22 -1.55
CA VAL A 4 2.27 3.34 -2.42
C VAL A 4 3.40 3.68 -3.36
N VAL A 5 3.08 4.07 -4.59
CA VAL A 5 4.03 4.49 -5.62
C VAL A 5 3.98 6.01 -5.74
N VAL A 6 5.14 6.62 -5.95
CA VAL A 6 5.29 8.04 -6.31
C VAL A 6 5.07 8.16 -7.82
N PRO A 7 3.90 8.66 -8.29
CA PRO A 7 3.62 8.78 -9.71
C PRO A 7 4.50 9.85 -10.36
N PRO A 8 4.69 9.79 -11.70
CA PRO A 8 5.32 10.87 -12.44
C PRO A 8 4.64 12.22 -12.13
N ARG A 9 5.45 13.26 -11.86
CA ARG A 9 5.00 14.62 -11.48
C ARG A 9 4.33 14.74 -10.11
N SER A 10 4.44 13.74 -9.23
CA SER A 10 4.09 13.94 -7.82
C SER A 10 4.90 15.10 -7.23
N PRO A 11 4.30 15.98 -6.41
CA PRO A 11 5.05 17.01 -5.69
C PRO A 11 6.05 16.43 -4.69
N LEU A 12 5.96 15.13 -4.36
CA LEU A 12 6.93 14.44 -3.50
C LEU A 12 8.27 14.20 -4.20
N VAL A 13 8.34 14.30 -5.54
CA VAL A 13 9.62 14.15 -6.26
C VAL A 13 10.59 15.25 -5.81
N GLY A 14 11.78 14.85 -5.37
CA GLY A 14 12.77 15.74 -4.78
C GLY A 14 12.65 15.93 -3.26
N GLU A 15 11.57 15.44 -2.62
CA GLU A 15 11.49 15.45 -1.17
C GLU A 15 12.42 14.39 -0.56
N THR A 16 13.07 14.75 0.55
CA THR A 16 13.88 13.80 1.33
C THR A 16 13.03 13.12 2.40
N VAL A 17 13.02 11.79 2.39
CA VAL A 17 12.36 10.95 3.41
C VAL A 17 13.33 9.93 4.01
N PHE A 18 12.95 9.30 5.13
CA PHE A 18 13.69 8.19 5.71
C PHE A 18 12.76 7.22 6.46
N PRO A 19 13.12 5.93 6.59
CA PRO A 19 12.42 4.99 7.45
C PRO A 19 12.33 5.48 8.90
N GLY A 20 11.13 5.47 9.47
CA GLY A 20 10.81 6.03 10.79
C GLY A 20 10.29 7.47 10.75
N MET A 21 10.33 8.14 9.60
CA MET A 21 9.71 9.47 9.45
C MET A 21 8.19 9.36 9.60
N LEU A 22 7.63 10.17 10.50
CA LEU A 22 6.19 10.38 10.62
C LEU A 22 5.78 11.51 9.67
N ARG A 23 4.78 11.24 8.86
CA ARG A 23 4.04 12.18 8.01
C ARG A 23 2.59 12.22 8.51
N ALA A 24 1.89 13.33 8.29
CA ALA A 24 0.57 13.58 8.88
C ALA A 24 0.51 13.20 10.39
N SER A 25 -0.66 13.07 10.98
CA SER A 25 -0.77 12.74 12.41
C SER A 25 -0.37 11.30 12.74
N ASP A 26 -0.47 10.37 11.80
CA ASP A 26 -0.32 8.92 12.06
C ASP A 26 0.32 8.10 10.92
N LEU A 27 0.91 8.72 9.88
CA LEU A 27 1.42 8.01 8.71
C LEU A 27 2.96 7.86 8.77
N GLY A 28 3.44 6.72 9.24
CA GLY A 28 4.86 6.40 9.30
C GLY A 28 5.41 5.77 8.02
N ILE A 29 6.56 6.24 7.56
CA ILE A 29 7.34 5.63 6.48
C ILE A 29 8.16 4.48 7.07
N LEU A 30 7.98 3.26 6.56
CA LEU A 30 8.70 2.06 6.99
C LEU A 30 9.89 1.74 6.09
N ALA A 31 9.77 1.99 4.79
CA ALA A 31 10.82 1.69 3.82
C ALA A 31 10.64 2.52 2.54
N VAL A 32 11.74 2.71 1.82
CA VAL A 32 11.77 3.31 0.49
C VAL A 32 12.40 2.30 -0.47
N ARG A 33 11.74 2.02 -1.58
CA ARG A 33 12.22 1.12 -2.62
C ARG A 33 12.31 1.87 -3.94
N ARG A 34 13.40 1.67 -4.69
CA ARG A 34 13.55 2.16 -6.06
C ARG A 34 13.73 0.98 -7.00
N ARG A 35 12.86 0.85 -8.00
CA ARG A 35 12.89 -0.27 -8.95
C ARG A 35 12.94 -1.62 -8.24
N GLY A 36 12.13 -1.78 -7.20
CA GLY A 36 12.02 -2.99 -6.38
C GLY A 36 13.14 -3.23 -5.35
N ARG A 37 14.19 -2.40 -5.32
CA ARG A 37 15.32 -2.52 -4.37
C ARG A 37 15.16 -1.57 -3.19
N ASP A 38 15.35 -2.08 -1.98
CA ASP A 38 15.38 -1.27 -0.76
C ASP A 38 16.54 -0.27 -0.78
N ARG A 39 16.27 0.97 -0.39
CA ARG A 39 17.25 2.04 -0.26
C ARG A 39 17.97 2.01 1.09
N GLY A 40 17.47 1.24 2.05
CA GLY A 40 18.00 1.05 3.40
C GLY A 40 17.54 2.13 4.38
N ASN A 41 18.00 2.02 5.63
CA ASN A 41 17.70 2.98 6.70
C ASN A 41 18.54 4.25 6.58
N ARG A 42 18.26 5.06 5.54
CA ARG A 42 18.95 6.33 5.28
C ARG A 42 18.01 7.37 4.67
N PRO A 43 18.34 8.66 4.80
CA PRO A 43 17.71 9.70 4.00
C PRO A 43 17.79 9.37 2.51
N THR A 44 16.66 9.49 1.83
CA THR A 44 16.50 9.23 0.40
C THR A 44 15.69 10.36 -0.21
N GLU A 45 16.24 11.00 -1.22
CA GLU A 45 15.52 11.91 -2.10
C GLU A 45 14.63 11.10 -3.04
N LEU A 46 13.32 11.35 -2.98
CA LEU A 46 12.31 10.65 -3.75
C LEU A 46 12.42 10.98 -5.23
N ALA A 47 12.25 9.95 -6.06
CA ALA A 47 12.12 10.08 -7.49
C ALA A 47 10.83 9.43 -7.97
N GLU A 48 10.49 9.69 -9.22
CA GLU A 48 9.43 8.96 -9.93
C GLU A 48 9.67 7.45 -9.86
N ASP A 49 8.57 6.69 -9.77
CA ASP A 49 8.55 5.23 -9.63
C ASP A 49 9.15 4.70 -8.32
N ASP A 50 9.51 5.56 -7.37
CA ASP A 50 9.78 5.11 -6.01
C ASP A 50 8.53 4.53 -5.37
N THR A 51 8.74 3.55 -4.51
CA THR A 51 7.70 2.90 -3.75
C THR A 51 7.97 3.11 -2.26
N LEU A 52 6.95 3.59 -1.55
CA LEU A 52 6.97 3.78 -0.11
C LEU A 52 6.14 2.71 0.57
N LEU A 53 6.70 2.12 1.61
CA LEU A 53 5.94 1.28 2.54
C LEU A 53 5.48 2.13 3.71
N LEU A 54 4.18 2.26 3.90
CA LEU A 54 3.60 3.12 4.93
C LEU A 54 2.81 2.33 5.96
N ARG A 55 2.79 2.84 7.19
CA ARG A 55 1.94 2.37 8.29
C ARG A 55 1.21 3.55 8.89
N GLY A 56 -0.12 3.47 8.93
CA GLY A 56 -0.95 4.45 9.62
C GLY A 56 -2.38 3.95 9.81
N SER A 57 -3.21 4.79 10.41
CA SER A 57 -4.65 4.56 10.51
C SER A 57 -5.30 4.70 9.13
N TRP A 58 -6.38 3.95 8.87
CA TRP A 58 -7.08 3.98 7.59
C TRP A 58 -7.50 5.40 7.12
N PRO A 59 -8.05 6.27 8.01
CA PRO A 59 -8.40 7.64 7.61
C PRO A 59 -7.20 8.48 7.17
N ALA A 60 -6.01 8.22 7.71
CA ALA A 60 -4.78 8.90 7.30
C ALA A 60 -4.28 8.43 5.92
N ILE A 61 -4.64 7.21 5.51
CA ILE A 61 -4.30 6.67 4.18
C ILE A 61 -5.29 7.17 3.12
N GLU A 62 -6.59 7.30 3.46
CA GLU A 62 -7.67 7.73 2.55
C GLU A 62 -7.85 9.26 2.41
N SER A 63 -7.01 10.07 3.06
CA SER A 63 -7.12 11.53 3.01
C SER A 63 -6.93 12.08 1.58
N PRO A 64 -7.91 12.79 0.99
CA PRO A 64 -7.84 13.27 -0.40
C PRO A 64 -6.65 14.20 -0.71
N ALA A 65 -6.11 14.87 0.32
CA ALA A 65 -4.92 15.70 0.19
C ALA A 65 -3.68 14.89 -0.20
N ASP A 66 -3.56 13.65 0.29
CA ASP A 66 -2.43 12.78 0.02
C ASP A 66 -2.59 12.02 -1.32
N HIS A 67 -3.80 11.87 -1.85
CA HIS A 67 -4.07 11.06 -3.06
C HIS A 67 -3.54 11.65 -4.35
N ARG A 68 -3.25 12.96 -4.38
CA ARG A 68 -2.63 13.60 -5.55
C ARG A 68 -1.13 13.32 -5.64
N ASP A 69 -0.55 12.86 -4.55
CA ASP A 69 0.88 12.78 -4.35
C ASP A 69 1.38 11.34 -4.37
N ILE A 70 0.49 10.37 -4.10
CA ILE A 70 0.79 8.94 -4.03
C ILE A 70 -0.30 8.09 -4.69
N LEU A 71 0.09 7.02 -5.36
CA LEU A 71 -0.80 5.98 -5.88
C LEU A 71 -0.73 4.75 -4.97
N VAL A 72 -1.85 4.34 -4.38
CA VAL A 72 -1.92 3.11 -3.57
C VAL A 72 -1.93 1.89 -4.50
N VAL A 73 -0.96 0.98 -4.33
CA VAL A 73 -0.79 -0.19 -5.21
C VAL A 73 -1.15 -1.50 -4.51
N ASP A 74 -0.90 -1.61 -3.20
CA ASP A 74 -1.35 -2.76 -2.43
C ASP A 74 -1.79 -2.34 -1.02
N SER A 75 -3.00 -2.74 -0.65
CA SER A 75 -3.46 -2.76 0.73
C SER A 75 -4.18 -4.08 0.94
N PRO A 76 -3.66 -5.01 1.77
CA PRO A 76 -4.35 -6.27 2.04
C PRO A 76 -5.76 -6.06 2.61
N ASP A 77 -6.00 -4.92 3.27
CA ASP A 77 -7.30 -4.52 3.79
C ASP A 77 -8.28 -4.04 2.69
N LEU A 78 -7.80 -3.43 1.59
CA LEU A 78 -8.62 -3.07 0.42
C LEU A 78 -9.07 -4.30 -0.37
N VAL A 79 -8.22 -5.32 -0.44
CA VAL A 79 -8.57 -6.59 -1.11
C VAL A 79 -9.67 -7.33 -0.35
N ARG A 80 -9.70 -7.22 0.99
CA ARG A 80 -10.73 -7.86 1.85
C ARG A 80 -12.11 -7.20 1.76
N HIS A 81 -12.18 -5.89 1.52
CA HIS A 81 -13.45 -5.17 1.35
C HIS A 81 -13.94 -5.11 -0.11
N ARG A 82 -13.12 -5.56 -1.07
CA ARG A 82 -13.44 -5.59 -2.50
C ARG A 82 -13.59 -7.04 -3.00
N ALA A 83 -14.37 -7.85 -2.27
CA ALA A 83 -15.02 -9.02 -2.86
C ALA A 83 -16.10 -8.53 -3.84
N VAL A 84 -15.67 -8.10 -5.03
CA VAL A 84 -16.56 -7.88 -6.16
C VAL A 84 -16.91 -9.26 -6.72
N PRO A 85 -18.19 -9.60 -6.91
CA PRO A 85 -18.53 -10.81 -7.64
C PRO A 85 -17.97 -10.67 -9.06
N LEU A 86 -16.96 -11.48 -9.39
CA LEU A 86 -16.60 -11.72 -10.78
C LEU A 86 -17.83 -12.35 -11.44
N GLY A 87 -18.26 -11.76 -12.56
CA GLY A 87 -19.49 -12.11 -13.28
C GLY A 87 -19.63 -13.60 -13.65
N PRO A 88 -20.81 -13.99 -14.19
CA PRO A 88 -21.28 -15.37 -14.19
C PRO A 88 -20.36 -16.27 -15.01
N GLY A 89 -19.58 -17.14 -14.35
CA GLY A 89 -18.74 -18.12 -15.03
C GLY A 89 -17.57 -18.74 -14.27
N ALA A 90 -17.32 -18.42 -12.99
CA ALA A 90 -16.28 -19.10 -12.22
C ALA A 90 -16.85 -20.30 -11.47
N ALA A 91 -16.61 -21.50 -11.99
CA ALA A 91 -17.07 -22.77 -11.47
C ALA A 91 -16.73 -22.96 -9.98
N SER A 92 -17.73 -23.38 -9.22
CA SER A 92 -17.60 -23.86 -7.85
C SER A 92 -16.65 -25.06 -7.80
N SER A 93 -15.62 -25.00 -6.97
CA SER A 93 -14.99 -26.20 -6.41
C SER A 93 -15.14 -26.17 -4.90
N SER A 94 -16.34 -26.56 -4.45
CA SER A 94 -16.52 -27.09 -3.10
C SER A 94 -15.99 -28.52 -3.08
N ARG A 95 -15.00 -28.80 -2.22
CA ARG A 95 -14.75 -30.16 -1.73
C ARG A 95 -13.95 -30.18 -0.43
N SER A 96 -14.70 -30.35 0.66
CA SER A 96 -14.42 -31.18 1.84
C SER A 96 -15.67 -31.02 2.72
N SER A 97 -16.61 -31.97 2.88
CA SER A 97 -16.53 -33.36 3.34
C SER A 97 -15.45 -33.54 4.42
N GLY A 98 -15.75 -33.86 5.68
CA GLY A 98 -16.92 -34.54 6.20
C GLY A 98 -17.21 -34.22 7.67
N ALA A 99 -18.41 -34.61 8.06
CA ALA A 99 -18.93 -34.69 9.40
C ALA A 99 -18.29 -35.84 10.19
N SER A 100 -18.26 -35.68 11.51
CA SER A 100 -18.36 -36.70 12.56
C SER A 100 -18.14 -35.96 13.88
N GLU A 101 -19.18 -35.52 14.60
CA GLU A 101 -19.99 -36.33 15.54
C GLU A 101 -19.17 -37.29 16.39
N GLY A 102 -19.18 -37.01 17.69
CA GLY A 102 -18.57 -37.74 18.79
C GLY A 102 -18.84 -36.98 20.10
#